data_AF-A0A954G226-F1
#
_entry.id   AF-A0A954G226-F1
#
_cell.length_a   1.000
_cell.length_b   1.000
_cell.length_c   1.000
_cell.angle_alpha   90.00
_cell.angle_beta   90.00
_cell.angle_gamma   90.00
#
_symmetry.space_group_name_H-M   'P 1'
#
loop_
_entity.id
_entity.type
_entity.pdbx_description
1 polymer ?
#
loop_
_entity_poly.entity_id
_entity_poly.type
_entity_poly.pdbx_seq_one_letter_code
_entity_poly.pdbx_strand_id
1 'polypeptide(L)'
;AITACLGLLLFRIQKRTTSFWWALAGASAFLICDWKQLGIVRPQLAGLLCFVLLFSLLNARRWRKFYWFLIPAVFALWANLHGSFPVGLGLIGCLLVGRAVDVGRKAGSWKAMFGDSVTRRYFLLLELSAVAVLFNPYGIQLYSEVFSFSSNPNLEALIEWNPLTLRMFQGKTAAVLALLLVIASRFTPRRIGTAEVLLLVGLGAAAMWSSRMVLWWAPVAAYYLALHGAAIRGQKLNHLADPEAEEVFCAGKWTVVSVGMVWICFAITPIGSQIMHGKEVDFEKGVSSSTPIGATDYLKEKKIEGQLFNSMELGDYLLWDGPKNAYVFADSHVHLLPREVWDHYLRIVNSAGDAEELLERYGVNTVVLDLPRRNTLMRRLERDGAWRVGYKDDRSVVLLRNKSIQYTASQTYTQIKLLFNSIFIEICHEIT
;
A
#
# COMPACT_ATOMS: atom_id res chain seq x y z
N ALA A 1 10.15 3.89 -6.23
CA ALA A 1 8.98 4.65 -5.74
C ALA A 1 9.31 5.52 -4.52
N ILE A 2 9.74 4.93 -3.38
CA ILE A 2 9.97 5.65 -2.10
C ILE A 2 10.87 6.88 -2.27
N THR A 3 12.04 6.72 -2.87
CA THR A 3 13.00 7.82 -3.13
C THR A 3 12.38 8.94 -3.96
N ALA A 4 11.55 8.62 -4.95
CA ALA A 4 10.86 9.61 -5.77
C ALA A 4 9.78 10.36 -4.96
N CYS A 5 9.02 9.68 -4.10
CA CYS A 5 8.07 10.33 -3.18
C CYS A 5 8.80 11.31 -2.25
N LEU A 6 9.93 10.90 -1.67
CA LEU A 6 10.76 11.78 -0.84
C LEU A 6 11.27 12.98 -1.60
N GLY A 7 11.83 12.77 -2.80
CA GLY A 7 12.34 13.83 -3.64
C GLY A 7 11.26 14.84 -4.02
N LEU A 8 10.07 14.37 -4.39
CA LEU A 8 8.92 15.22 -4.70
C LEU A 8 8.47 16.03 -3.47
N LEU A 9 8.36 15.38 -2.31
CA LEU A 9 7.95 16.05 -1.07
C LEU A 9 8.98 17.08 -0.61
N LEU A 10 10.27 16.72 -0.60
CA LEU A 10 11.40 17.61 -0.34
C LEU A 10 11.36 18.83 -1.25
N PHE A 11 11.26 18.60 -2.56
CA PHE A 11 11.21 19.66 -3.57
C PHE A 11 10.05 20.61 -3.32
N ARG A 12 8.85 20.08 -3.05
CA ARG A 12 7.66 20.91 -2.83
C ARG A 12 7.72 21.71 -1.54
N ILE A 13 8.18 21.10 -0.45
CA ILE A 13 8.36 21.83 0.81
C ILE A 13 9.42 22.91 0.62
N GLN A 14 10.58 22.59 0.06
CA GLN A 14 11.66 23.56 -0.17
C GLN A 14 11.20 24.73 -1.03
N LYS A 15 10.45 24.49 -2.12
CA LYS A 15 9.91 25.58 -2.96
C LYS A 15 8.90 26.47 -2.22
N ARG A 16 8.20 25.93 -1.22
CA ARG A 16 7.19 26.67 -0.45
C ARG A 16 7.76 27.39 0.76
N THR A 17 8.70 26.77 1.48
CA THR A 17 9.30 27.31 2.71
C THR A 17 10.61 28.06 2.47
N THR A 18 11.24 27.86 1.31
CA THR A 18 12.63 28.28 1.00
C THR A 18 13.68 27.71 1.97
N SER A 19 13.30 26.70 2.77
CA SER A 19 14.14 26.15 3.83
C SER A 19 14.39 24.66 3.62
N PHE A 20 15.65 24.32 3.44
CA PHE A 20 16.11 22.93 3.36
C PHE A 20 15.78 22.14 4.64
N TRP A 21 15.95 22.76 5.82
CA TRP A 21 15.71 22.08 7.09
C TRP A 21 14.25 21.68 7.29
N TRP A 22 13.30 22.52 6.89
CA TRP A 22 11.88 22.16 6.94
C TRP A 22 11.50 21.13 5.89
N ALA A 23 12.14 21.17 4.71
CA ALA A 23 12.00 20.11 3.72
C ALA A 23 12.46 18.77 4.28
N LEU A 24 13.66 18.73 4.86
CA LEU A 24 14.22 17.53 5.48
C LEU A 24 13.34 17.03 6.63
N ALA A 25 12.90 17.93 7.52
CA ALA A 25 12.01 17.58 8.62
C ALA A 25 10.69 16.96 8.15
N GLY A 26 10.07 17.52 7.09
CA GLY A 26 8.87 16.94 6.49
C GLY A 26 9.12 15.57 5.87
N ALA A 27 10.19 15.41 5.08
CA ALA A 27 10.53 14.12 4.49
C ALA A 27 10.82 13.05 5.55
N SER A 28 11.53 13.41 6.63
CA SER A 28 11.77 12.54 7.77
C SER A 28 10.49 12.18 8.51
N ALA A 29 9.57 13.13 8.71
CA ALA A 29 8.28 12.87 9.35
C ALA A 29 7.44 11.87 8.55
N PHE A 30 7.40 12.02 7.22
CA PHE A 30 6.75 11.05 6.33
C PHE A 30 7.40 9.65 6.44
N LEU A 31 8.73 9.56 6.37
CA LEU A 31 9.45 8.27 6.49
C LEU A 31 9.20 7.58 7.83
N ILE A 32 9.27 8.32 8.93
CA ILE A 32 9.09 7.77 10.28
C ILE A 32 7.65 7.30 10.46
N CYS A 33 6.67 8.06 9.95
CA CYS A 33 5.26 7.70 10.04
C CYS A 33 4.96 6.41 9.27
N ASP A 34 5.47 6.28 8.04
CA ASP A 34 5.16 5.17 7.14
C ASP A 34 6.22 4.06 7.11
N TRP A 35 7.25 4.09 7.95
CA TRP A 35 8.39 3.17 7.89
C TRP A 35 8.00 1.69 7.72
N LYS A 36 6.98 1.25 8.48
CA LYS A 36 6.46 -0.12 8.43
C LYS A 36 5.73 -0.45 7.13
N GLN A 37 4.98 0.51 6.57
CA GLN A 37 4.26 0.33 5.31
C GLN A 37 5.23 0.36 4.11
N LEU A 38 6.24 1.24 4.16
CA LEU A 38 7.24 1.38 3.09
C LEU A 38 8.22 0.20 3.03
N GLY A 39 8.44 -0.49 4.16
CA GLY A 39 9.32 -1.66 4.22
C GLY A 39 8.76 -2.91 3.53
N ILE A 40 7.49 -2.91 3.13
CA ILE A 40 6.86 -4.03 2.44
C ILE A 40 6.73 -3.68 0.96
N VAL A 41 7.40 -4.43 0.09
CA VAL A 41 7.32 -4.20 -1.36
C VAL A 41 5.95 -4.65 -1.85
N ARG A 42 5.12 -3.68 -2.27
CA ARG A 42 3.77 -3.91 -2.77
C ARG A 42 3.48 -3.02 -3.98
N PRO A 43 2.55 -3.42 -4.89
CA PRO A 43 2.04 -2.54 -5.94
C PRO A 43 1.49 -1.21 -5.41
N GLN A 44 1.04 -1.17 -4.15
CA GLN A 44 0.62 0.04 -3.45
C GLN A 44 1.67 1.17 -3.46
N LEU A 45 2.96 0.85 -3.52
CA LEU A 45 4.03 1.86 -3.61
C LEU A 45 3.98 2.63 -4.94
N ALA A 46 3.54 2.01 -6.03
CA ALA A 46 3.30 2.68 -7.30
C ALA A 46 2.12 3.66 -7.20
N GLY A 47 1.06 3.26 -6.50
CA GLY A 47 -0.06 4.15 -6.18
C GLY A 47 0.35 5.33 -5.29
N LEU A 48 1.21 5.10 -4.30
CA LEU A 48 1.78 6.17 -3.47
C LEU A 48 2.56 7.19 -4.30
N LEU A 49 3.37 6.72 -5.26
CA LEU A 49 4.09 7.62 -6.17
C LEU A 49 3.12 8.48 -6.99
N CYS A 50 2.06 7.89 -7.53
CA CYS A 50 1.03 8.63 -8.27
C CYS A 50 0.34 9.66 -7.37
N PHE A 51 -0.01 9.30 -6.13
CA PHE A 51 -0.62 10.21 -5.16
C PHE A 51 0.29 11.38 -4.78
N VAL A 52 1.55 11.12 -4.44
CA VAL A 52 2.51 12.18 -4.06
C VAL A 52 2.84 13.06 -5.27
N LEU A 53 2.95 12.50 -6.47
CA LEU A 53 3.08 13.27 -7.71
C LEU A 53 1.85 14.17 -7.95
N LEU A 54 0.64 13.62 -7.84
CA LEU A 54 -0.61 14.37 -7.97
C LEU A 54 -0.67 15.52 -6.94
N PHE A 55 -0.43 15.22 -5.67
CA PHE A 55 -0.40 16.20 -4.59
C PHE A 55 0.64 17.30 -4.84
N SER A 56 1.81 16.93 -5.34
CA SER A 56 2.91 17.81 -5.73
C SER A 56 2.56 18.73 -6.90
N LEU A 57 1.85 18.22 -7.92
CA LEU A 57 1.36 18.99 -9.07
C LEU A 57 0.26 19.98 -8.66
N LEU A 58 -0.70 19.55 -7.84
CA LEU A 58 -1.82 20.38 -7.38
C LEU A 58 -1.37 21.48 -6.42
N ASN A 59 -0.25 21.28 -5.71
CA ASN A 59 0.35 22.29 -4.81
C ASN A 59 1.46 23.12 -5.47
N ALA A 60 1.63 23.04 -6.79
CA ALA A 60 2.60 23.83 -7.52
C ALA A 60 2.29 25.34 -7.44
N ARG A 61 3.34 26.18 -7.33
CA ARG A 61 3.20 27.65 -7.24
C ARG A 61 2.51 28.26 -8.46
N ARG A 62 2.85 27.76 -9.65
CA ARG A 62 2.31 28.25 -10.92
C ARG A 62 1.61 27.11 -11.64
N TRP A 63 0.38 27.39 -12.06
CA TRP A 63 -0.34 26.48 -12.94
C TRP A 63 0.31 26.47 -14.33
N ARG A 64 0.60 25.28 -14.85
CA ARG A 64 1.12 25.08 -16.20
C ARG A 64 0.02 24.45 -17.06
N LYS A 65 -0.16 24.92 -18.30
CA LYS A 65 -1.20 24.39 -19.20
C LYS A 65 -1.09 22.87 -19.41
N PHE A 66 0.14 22.34 -19.44
CA PHE A 66 0.39 20.89 -19.55
C PHE A 66 -0.19 20.06 -18.39
N TYR A 67 -0.49 20.66 -17.23
CA TYR A 67 -1.13 19.92 -16.12
C TYR A 67 -2.53 19.42 -16.45
N TRP A 68 -3.21 20.04 -17.43
CA TRP A 68 -4.49 19.54 -17.96
C TRP A 68 -4.36 18.17 -18.64
N PHE A 69 -3.18 17.84 -19.17
CA PHE A 69 -2.89 16.53 -19.74
C PHE A 69 -2.24 15.61 -18.70
N LEU A 70 -1.24 16.11 -17.98
CA LEU A 70 -0.45 15.29 -17.06
C LEU A 70 -1.28 14.72 -15.91
N ILE A 71 -2.19 15.50 -15.32
CA ILE A 71 -3.00 15.02 -14.18
C ILE A 71 -3.91 13.85 -14.62
N PRO A 72 -4.74 13.97 -15.67
CA PRO A 72 -5.49 12.84 -16.20
C PRO A 72 -4.61 11.65 -16.61
N ALA A 73 -3.45 11.90 -17.23
CA ALA A 73 -2.51 10.84 -17.60
C ALA A 73 -1.98 10.07 -16.38
N VAL A 74 -1.75 10.76 -15.24
CA VAL A 74 -1.42 10.07 -13.97
C VAL A 74 -2.56 9.15 -13.54
N PHE A 75 -3.83 9.52 -13.71
CA PHE A 75 -4.96 8.64 -13.36
C PHE A 75 -5.11 7.44 -14.29
N ALA A 76 -4.94 7.64 -15.60
CA ALA A 76 -4.93 6.54 -16.56
C ALA A 76 -3.81 5.53 -16.23
N LEU A 77 -2.60 6.02 -15.95
CA LEU A 77 -1.49 5.17 -15.51
C LEU A 77 -1.81 4.49 -14.16
N TRP A 78 -2.29 5.26 -13.19
CA TRP A 78 -2.55 4.77 -11.83
C TRP A 78 -3.62 3.66 -11.82
N ALA A 79 -4.69 3.79 -12.60
CA ALA A 79 -5.73 2.77 -12.73
C ALA A 79 -5.18 1.40 -13.18
N ASN A 80 -4.10 1.39 -13.95
CA ASN A 80 -3.42 0.16 -14.41
C ASN A 80 -2.32 -0.32 -13.47
N LEU A 81 -1.85 0.53 -12.53
CA LEU A 81 -0.81 0.17 -11.57
C LEU A 81 -1.39 -0.33 -10.24
N HIS A 82 -2.46 0.29 -9.74
CA HIS A 82 -3.01 -0.02 -8.43
C HIS A 82 -4.44 0.54 -8.24
N GLY A 83 -5.32 -0.23 -7.59
CA GLY A 83 -6.72 0.14 -7.31
C GLY A 83 -6.94 1.29 -6.31
N SER A 84 -5.89 2.01 -5.90
CA SER A 84 -6.00 3.12 -4.94
C SER A 84 -6.25 4.50 -5.55
N PHE A 85 -6.50 4.58 -6.86
CA PHE A 85 -6.82 5.83 -7.54
C PHE A 85 -8.01 6.62 -6.92
N PRO A 86 -9.02 6.01 -6.25
CA PRO A 86 -10.09 6.79 -5.62
C PRO A 86 -9.58 7.77 -4.56
N VAL A 87 -8.45 7.46 -3.89
CA VAL A 87 -7.82 8.38 -2.94
C VAL A 87 -7.32 9.65 -3.64
N GLY A 88 -6.86 9.53 -4.89
CA GLY A 88 -6.49 10.67 -5.74
C GLY A 88 -7.69 11.51 -6.16
N LEU A 89 -8.80 10.88 -6.54
CA LEU A 89 -10.06 11.60 -6.83
C LEU A 89 -10.56 12.33 -5.59
N GLY A 90 -10.52 11.67 -4.43
CA GLY A 90 -10.83 12.26 -3.14
C GLY A 90 -9.95 13.48 -2.81
N LEU A 91 -8.65 13.43 -3.10
CA LEU A 91 -7.75 14.57 -2.97
C LEU A 91 -8.21 15.77 -3.80
N ILE A 92 -8.51 15.59 -5.10
CA ILE A 92 -9.02 16.68 -5.95
C ILE A 92 -10.37 17.18 -5.43
N GLY A 93 -11.25 16.28 -4.99
CA GLY A 93 -12.54 16.60 -4.37
C GLY A 93 -12.40 17.46 -3.12
N CYS A 94 -11.48 17.14 -2.21
CA CYS A 94 -11.21 17.95 -1.01
C CYS A 94 -10.67 19.35 -1.37
N LEU A 95 -9.83 19.45 -2.41
CA LEU A 95 -9.33 20.74 -2.89
C LEU A 95 -10.47 21.57 -3.53
N LEU A 96 -11.35 20.93 -4.30
CA LEU A 96 -12.53 21.55 -4.91
C LEU A 96 -13.47 22.11 -3.84
N VAL A 97 -13.92 21.25 -2.91
CA VAL A 97 -14.83 21.63 -1.83
C VAL A 97 -14.19 22.69 -0.94
N GLY A 98 -12.93 22.49 -0.56
CA GLY A 98 -12.22 23.45 0.28
C GLY A 98 -12.10 24.82 -0.37
N ARG A 99 -11.81 24.88 -1.69
CA ARG A 99 -11.75 26.15 -2.42
C ARG A 99 -13.14 26.79 -2.54
N ALA A 100 -14.17 26.02 -2.86
CA ALA A 100 -15.54 26.53 -2.97
C ALA A 100 -16.03 27.13 -1.64
N VAL A 101 -15.73 26.47 -0.51
CA VAL A 101 -16.05 26.96 0.84
C VAL A 101 -15.28 28.24 1.17
N ASP A 102 -13.97 28.27 0.92
CA ASP A 102 -13.14 29.45 1.19
C ASP A 102 -13.60 30.67 0.37
N VAL A 103 -13.94 30.47 -0.90
CA VAL A 103 -14.45 31.52 -1.79
C VAL A 103 -15.85 31.97 -1.36
N GLY A 104 -16.76 31.04 -1.10
CA GLY A 104 -18.12 31.35 -0.69
C GLY A 104 -18.16 32.13 0.62
N ARG A 105 -17.37 31.73 1.62
CA ARG A 105 -17.24 32.44 2.89
C ARG A 105 -16.64 33.83 2.73
N LYS A 106 -15.58 33.97 1.92
CA LYS A 106 -14.92 35.27 1.70
C LYS A 106 -15.83 36.27 0.97
N ALA A 107 -16.62 35.79 0.01
CA ALA A 107 -17.52 36.63 -0.78
C ALA A 107 -18.89 36.85 -0.13
N GLY A 108 -19.22 36.14 0.96
CA GLY A 108 -20.55 36.15 1.58
C GLY A 108 -21.65 35.55 0.70
N SER A 109 -21.30 34.85 -0.38
CA SER A 109 -22.25 34.30 -1.35
C SER A 109 -21.66 33.05 -2.00
N TRP A 110 -22.41 31.94 -1.93
CA TRP A 110 -22.04 30.68 -2.58
C TRP A 110 -21.99 30.78 -4.10
N LYS A 111 -22.69 31.74 -4.71
CA LYS A 111 -22.63 31.96 -6.17
C LYS A 111 -21.23 32.36 -6.64
N ALA A 112 -20.39 32.93 -5.77
CA ALA A 112 -19.03 33.31 -6.10
C ALA A 112 -18.15 32.12 -6.50
N MET A 113 -18.48 30.89 -6.07
CA MET A 113 -17.69 29.71 -6.43
C MET A 113 -17.75 29.38 -7.93
N PHE A 114 -18.87 29.69 -8.60
CA PHE A 114 -19.03 29.45 -10.04
C PHE A 114 -18.19 30.41 -10.89
N GLY A 115 -17.85 31.59 -10.34
CA GLY A 115 -16.96 32.55 -10.97
C GLY A 115 -15.47 32.31 -10.70
N ASP A 116 -15.13 31.47 -9.72
CA ASP A 116 -13.73 31.23 -9.33
C ASP A 116 -13.05 30.24 -10.28
N SER A 117 -12.05 30.74 -11.02
CA SER A 117 -11.30 29.96 -12.01
C SER A 117 -10.59 28.73 -11.42
N VAL A 118 -10.21 28.77 -10.15
CA VAL A 118 -9.55 27.65 -9.45
C VAL A 118 -10.55 26.57 -9.07
N THR A 119 -11.72 26.94 -8.56
CA THR A 119 -12.85 26.02 -8.30
C THR A 119 -13.25 25.30 -9.58
N ARG A 120 -13.47 26.04 -10.67
CA ARG A 120 -13.78 25.46 -11.98
C ARG A 120 -12.67 24.53 -12.47
N ARG A 121 -11.40 24.88 -12.25
CA ARG A 121 -10.27 24.04 -12.62
C ARG A 121 -10.29 22.71 -11.87
N TYR A 122 -10.46 22.70 -10.55
CA TYR A 122 -10.51 21.44 -9.80
C TYR A 122 -11.72 20.60 -10.16
N PHE A 123 -12.87 21.22 -10.43
CA PHE A 123 -14.04 20.53 -10.94
C PHE A 123 -13.74 19.80 -12.25
N LEU A 124 -13.23 20.53 -13.27
CA LEU A 124 -12.90 19.91 -14.55
C LEU A 124 -11.78 18.87 -14.46
N LEU A 125 -10.78 19.08 -13.60
CA LEU A 125 -9.74 18.07 -13.37
C LEU A 125 -10.31 16.81 -12.73
N LEU A 126 -11.26 16.93 -11.80
CA LEU A 126 -11.93 15.78 -11.20
C LEU A 126 -12.65 14.95 -12.26
N GLU A 127 -13.43 15.60 -13.13
CA GLU A 127 -14.13 14.93 -14.23
C GLU A 127 -13.17 14.28 -15.23
N LEU A 128 -12.15 15.02 -15.69
CA LEU A 128 -11.15 14.49 -16.63
C LEU A 128 -10.37 13.34 -16.02
N SER A 129 -10.02 13.41 -14.74
CA SER A 129 -9.34 12.34 -14.02
C SER A 129 -10.23 11.12 -13.83
N ALA A 130 -11.52 11.29 -13.54
CA ALA A 130 -12.47 10.19 -13.44
C ALA A 130 -12.67 9.49 -14.79
N VAL A 131 -12.81 10.25 -15.88
CA VAL A 131 -12.85 9.67 -17.23
C VAL A 131 -11.52 8.99 -17.58
N ALA A 132 -10.39 9.56 -17.17
CA ALA A 132 -9.08 8.98 -17.45
C ALA A 132 -8.85 7.61 -16.79
N VAL A 133 -9.52 7.32 -15.67
CA VAL A 133 -9.48 5.98 -15.06
C VAL A 133 -10.02 4.92 -16.01
N LEU A 134 -10.96 5.26 -16.91
CA LEU A 134 -11.55 4.31 -17.85
C LEU A 134 -10.56 3.76 -18.89
N PHE A 135 -9.37 4.36 -19.03
CA PHE A 135 -8.28 3.83 -19.86
C PHE A 135 -7.57 2.68 -19.14
N ASN A 136 -8.30 1.61 -18.86
CA ASN A 136 -7.81 0.37 -18.26
C ASN A 136 -8.59 -0.83 -18.86
N PRO A 137 -8.09 -2.08 -18.77
CA PRO A 137 -8.75 -3.25 -19.35
C PRO A 137 -10.19 -3.50 -18.88
N TYR A 138 -10.52 -3.12 -17.65
CA TYR A 138 -11.86 -3.27 -17.06
C TYR A 138 -12.80 -2.10 -17.40
N GLY A 139 -12.30 -1.02 -18.01
CA GLY A 139 -13.09 0.18 -18.32
C GLY A 139 -13.82 0.72 -17.09
N ILE A 140 -15.15 0.83 -17.18
CA ILE A 140 -16.02 1.32 -16.10
C ILE A 140 -16.16 0.33 -14.93
N GLN A 141 -15.97 -0.98 -15.19
CA GLN A 141 -16.14 -2.04 -14.17
C GLN A 141 -15.09 -1.93 -13.07
N LEU A 142 -13.94 -1.29 -13.35
CA LEU A 142 -12.91 -1.05 -12.34
C LEU A 142 -13.45 -0.31 -11.11
N TYR A 143 -14.41 0.61 -11.29
CA TYR A 143 -15.03 1.30 -10.17
C TYR A 143 -15.77 0.34 -9.25
N SER A 144 -16.64 -0.52 -9.81
CA SER A 144 -17.37 -1.51 -9.03
C SER A 144 -16.44 -2.53 -8.37
N GLU A 145 -15.36 -2.94 -9.05
CA GLU A 145 -14.39 -3.89 -8.50
C GLU A 145 -13.67 -3.33 -7.27
N VAL A 146 -13.20 -2.07 -7.34
CA VAL A 146 -12.50 -1.43 -6.20
C VAL A 146 -13.42 -1.28 -4.98
N PHE A 147 -14.70 -0.94 -5.18
CA PHE A 147 -15.67 -0.88 -4.10
C PHE A 147 -16.03 -2.27 -3.55
N SER A 148 -16.18 -3.26 -4.43
CA SER A 148 -16.50 -4.65 -4.03
C SER A 148 -15.36 -5.27 -3.24
N PHE A 149 -14.12 -5.08 -3.68
CA PHE A 149 -12.92 -5.48 -2.94
C PHE A 149 -12.89 -4.86 -1.55
N SER A 150 -13.07 -3.54 -1.45
CA SER A 150 -13.01 -2.81 -0.18
C SER A 150 -14.13 -3.21 0.80
N SER A 151 -15.21 -3.80 0.30
CA SER A 151 -16.37 -4.25 1.09
C SER A 151 -16.33 -5.76 1.38
N ASN A 152 -15.26 -6.46 0.99
CA ASN A 152 -15.18 -7.91 1.14
C ASN A 152 -14.98 -8.29 2.62
N PRO A 153 -15.87 -9.14 3.18
CA PRO A 153 -15.86 -9.44 4.61
C PRO A 153 -14.67 -10.31 5.04
N ASN A 154 -13.94 -10.94 4.11
CA ASN A 154 -12.73 -11.70 4.43
C ASN A 154 -11.59 -10.79 4.88
N LEU A 155 -11.59 -9.52 4.45
CA LEU A 155 -10.56 -8.55 4.79
C LEU A 155 -10.56 -8.19 6.28
N GLU A 156 -11.70 -8.29 6.98
CA GLU A 156 -11.79 -8.01 8.43
C GLU A 156 -10.90 -8.92 9.28
N ALA A 157 -10.60 -10.13 8.80
CA ALA A 157 -9.73 -11.07 9.49
C ALA A 157 -8.23 -10.71 9.36
N LEU A 158 -7.88 -9.77 8.47
CA LEU A 158 -6.50 -9.39 8.21
C LEU A 158 -6.06 -8.21 9.09
N ILE A 159 -4.97 -8.41 9.84
CA ILE A 159 -4.45 -7.42 10.80
C ILE A 159 -4.18 -6.05 10.17
N GLU A 160 -3.79 -6.03 8.90
CA GLU A 160 -3.48 -4.81 8.15
C GLU A 160 -4.71 -3.95 7.81
N TRP A 161 -5.90 -4.53 7.81
CA TRP A 161 -7.16 -3.81 7.58
C TRP A 161 -7.77 -3.27 8.88
N ASN A 162 -7.23 -3.67 10.03
CA ASN A 162 -7.67 -3.17 11.33
C ASN A 162 -7.46 -1.65 11.49
N PRO A 163 -8.23 -1.03 12.41
CA PRO A 163 -8.03 0.35 12.84
C PRO A 163 -6.60 0.65 13.27
N LEU A 164 -6.14 1.87 13.00
CA LEU A 164 -4.86 2.36 13.51
C LEU A 164 -4.96 2.60 15.02
N THR A 165 -4.15 1.89 15.80
CA THR A 165 -4.14 2.02 17.27
C THR A 165 -2.80 2.52 17.81
N LEU A 166 -2.81 3.16 18.98
CA LEU A 166 -1.59 3.60 19.69
C LEU A 166 -0.69 2.46 20.16
N ARG A 167 -1.14 1.20 20.04
CA ARG A 167 -0.30 0.01 20.30
C ARG A 167 0.67 -0.24 19.14
N MET A 168 0.30 0.17 17.93
CA MET A 168 1.11 0.02 16.72
C MET A 168 2.18 1.11 16.63
N PHE A 169 3.35 0.79 16.07
CA PHE A 169 4.41 1.78 15.85
C PHE A 169 3.92 2.95 14.97
N GLN A 170 3.32 2.65 13.82
CA GLN A 170 2.74 3.68 12.94
C GLN A 170 1.64 4.51 13.61
N GLY A 171 0.89 3.93 14.55
CA GLY A 171 -0.15 4.66 15.28
C GLY A 171 0.44 5.68 16.25
N LYS A 172 1.53 5.32 16.94
CA LYS A 172 2.26 6.25 17.82
C LYS A 172 2.88 7.41 17.03
N THR A 173 3.55 7.12 15.91
CA THR A 173 4.19 8.16 15.10
C THR A 173 3.15 9.06 14.43
N ALA A 174 2.04 8.51 13.94
CA ALA A 174 0.93 9.29 13.42
C ALA A 174 0.29 10.18 14.50
N ALA A 175 0.10 9.68 15.72
CA ALA A 175 -0.45 10.47 16.82
C ALA A 175 0.49 11.64 17.23
N VAL A 176 1.80 11.40 17.27
CA VAL A 176 2.79 12.47 17.50
C VAL A 176 2.73 13.51 16.38
N LEU A 177 2.68 13.07 15.11
CA LEU A 177 2.57 13.98 13.97
C LEU A 177 1.27 14.80 14.00
N ALA A 178 0.14 14.18 14.35
CA ALA A 178 -1.14 14.85 14.52
C ALA A 178 -1.11 15.87 15.67
N LEU A 179 -0.51 15.51 16.82
CA LEU A 179 -0.34 16.42 17.96
C LEU A 179 0.52 17.63 17.58
N LEU A 180 1.64 17.40 16.89
CA LEU A 180 2.49 18.48 16.39
C LEU A 180 1.75 19.39 15.40
N LEU A 181 0.90 18.83 14.54
CA LEU A 181 0.03 19.62 13.65
C LEU A 181 -0.97 20.46 14.43
N VAL A 182 -1.63 19.91 15.45
CA VAL A 182 -2.56 20.68 16.30
C VAL A 182 -1.82 21.83 16.99
N ILE A 183 -0.66 21.57 17.60
CA ILE A 183 0.17 22.59 18.23
C ILE A 183 0.59 23.65 17.19
N ALA A 184 1.13 23.23 16.05
CA ALA A 184 1.58 24.15 15.01
C ALA A 184 0.43 24.98 14.44
N SER A 185 -0.76 24.40 14.27
CA SER A 185 -1.96 25.10 13.80
C SER A 185 -2.41 26.23 14.74
N ARG A 186 -2.11 26.11 16.05
CA ARG A 186 -2.45 27.13 17.05
C ARG A 186 -1.53 28.35 17.01
N PHE A 187 -0.27 28.15 16.63
CA PHE A 187 0.77 29.20 16.64
C PHE A 187 1.12 29.73 15.26
N THR A 188 0.69 29.05 14.19
CA THR A 188 1.04 29.44 12.84
C THR A 188 0.39 30.78 12.46
N PRO A 189 1.16 31.75 11.93
CA PRO A 189 0.59 32.98 11.38
C PRO A 189 -0.06 32.74 9.99
N ARG A 190 0.09 31.53 9.43
CA ARG A 190 -0.49 31.14 8.15
C ARG A 190 -1.99 30.90 8.31
N ARG A 191 -2.79 31.41 7.37
CA ARG A 191 -4.21 31.02 7.28
C ARG A 191 -4.33 29.54 6.89
N ILE A 192 -5.06 28.80 7.70
CA ILE A 192 -5.41 27.39 7.45
C ILE A 192 -6.62 27.39 6.51
N GLY A 193 -6.46 26.81 5.33
CA GLY A 193 -7.54 26.72 4.35
C GLY A 193 -8.49 25.56 4.64
N THR A 194 -9.73 25.63 4.16
CA THR A 194 -10.71 24.54 4.37
C THR A 194 -10.22 23.22 3.74
N ALA A 195 -9.56 23.28 2.59
CA ALA A 195 -9.01 22.09 1.92
C ALA A 195 -7.96 21.35 2.77
N GLU A 196 -7.13 22.10 3.48
CA GLU A 196 -6.08 21.57 4.36
C GLU A 196 -6.71 20.80 5.53
N VAL A 197 -7.74 21.37 6.16
CA VAL A 197 -8.51 20.69 7.22
C VAL A 197 -9.18 19.43 6.68
N LEU A 198 -9.87 19.51 5.53
CA LEU A 198 -10.55 18.36 4.93
C LEU A 198 -9.58 17.21 4.63
N LEU A 199 -8.38 17.51 4.13
CA LEU A 199 -7.38 16.49 3.85
C LEU A 199 -6.81 15.87 5.12
N LEU A 200 -6.40 16.68 6.09
CA LEU A 200 -5.80 16.20 7.33
C LEU A 200 -6.79 15.41 8.18
N VAL A 201 -8.03 15.90 8.30
CA VAL A 201 -9.09 15.24 9.07
C VAL A 201 -9.67 14.06 8.30
N GLY A 202 -9.95 14.21 7.01
CA GLY A 202 -10.55 13.15 6.19
C GLY A 202 -9.63 11.95 6.02
N LEU A 203 -8.38 12.16 5.59
CA LEU A 203 -7.40 11.06 5.49
C LEU A 203 -6.98 10.56 6.88
N GLY A 204 -6.97 11.42 7.90
CA GLY A 204 -6.68 11.03 9.28
C GLY A 204 -7.75 10.11 9.86
N ALA A 205 -9.03 10.45 9.66
CA ALA A 205 -10.15 9.60 10.03
C ALA A 205 -10.15 8.28 9.25
N ALA A 206 -9.82 8.32 7.95
CA ALA A 206 -9.63 7.11 7.15
C ALA A 206 -8.48 6.24 7.70
N ALA A 207 -7.37 6.86 8.14
CA ALA A 207 -6.25 6.18 8.80
C ALA A 207 -6.67 5.55 10.14
N MET A 208 -7.52 6.23 10.92
CA MET A 208 -8.09 5.64 12.14
C MET A 208 -8.97 4.42 11.83
N TRP A 209 -9.73 4.46 10.73
CA TRP A 209 -10.58 3.33 10.30
C TRP A 209 -9.76 2.15 9.79
N SER A 210 -8.72 2.40 9.00
CA SER A 210 -7.83 1.37 8.47
C SER A 210 -6.38 1.83 8.52
N SER A 211 -5.51 1.05 9.16
CA SER A 211 -4.10 1.36 9.30
C SER A 211 -3.36 1.53 7.97
N ARG A 212 -3.89 1.00 6.86
CA ARG A 212 -3.36 1.18 5.49
C ARG A 212 -3.52 2.61 4.98
N MET A 213 -4.50 3.37 5.48
CA MET A 213 -4.76 4.74 5.02
C MET A 213 -3.76 5.76 5.57
N VAL A 214 -2.94 5.37 6.56
CA VAL A 214 -1.84 6.22 7.07
C VAL A 214 -0.86 6.60 5.95
N LEU A 215 -0.68 5.72 4.97
CA LEU A 215 0.21 5.90 3.81
C LEU A 215 -0.14 7.14 2.97
N TRP A 216 -1.43 7.50 2.94
CA TRP A 216 -1.92 8.66 2.19
C TRP A 216 -1.95 9.92 3.06
N TRP A 217 -2.22 9.75 4.36
CA TRP A 217 -2.28 10.84 5.33
C TRP A 217 -0.89 11.41 5.65
N ALA A 218 0.11 10.55 5.89
CA ALA A 218 1.44 10.94 6.33
C ALA A 218 2.16 11.94 5.39
N PRO A 219 2.20 11.78 4.05
CA PRO A 219 2.86 12.78 3.19
C PRO A 219 2.15 14.14 3.22
N VAL A 220 0.83 14.16 3.36
CA VAL A 220 0.04 15.39 3.48
C VAL A 220 0.27 16.05 4.84
N ALA A 221 0.23 15.28 5.92
CA ALA A 221 0.50 15.72 7.28
C ALA A 221 1.92 16.30 7.43
N ALA A 222 2.92 15.59 6.91
CA ALA A 222 4.30 16.04 6.89
C ALA A 222 4.49 17.35 6.11
N TYR A 223 3.84 17.48 4.95
CA TYR A 223 3.88 18.69 4.14
C TYR A 223 3.33 19.90 4.92
N TYR A 224 2.14 19.78 5.51
CA TYR A 224 1.53 20.89 6.25
C TYR A 224 2.27 21.21 7.54
N LEU A 225 2.79 20.21 8.26
CA LEU A 225 3.62 20.45 9.45
C LEU A 225 4.84 21.30 9.10
N ALA A 226 5.53 20.98 8.01
CA ALA A 226 6.69 21.74 7.56
C ALA A 226 6.31 23.18 7.16
N LEU A 227 5.15 23.40 6.52
CA LEU A 227 4.66 24.73 6.21
C LEU A 227 4.33 25.56 7.46
N HIS A 228 3.67 24.96 8.45
CA HIS A 228 3.38 25.64 9.71
C HIS A 228 4.64 25.97 10.49
N GLY A 229 5.57 25.02 10.60
CA GLY A 229 6.85 25.22 11.28
C GLY A 229 7.67 26.35 10.64
N ALA A 230 7.73 26.39 9.31
CA ALA A 230 8.36 27.49 8.57
C ALA A 230 7.71 28.84 8.85
N ALA A 231 6.38 28.91 8.82
CA ALA A 231 5.62 30.13 9.12
C ALA A 231 5.82 30.60 10.57
N ILE A 232 5.81 29.69 11.55
CA ILE A 232 6.05 30.02 12.98
C ILE A 232 7.44 30.62 13.17
N ARG A 233 8.44 30.12 12.44
CA ARG A 233 9.82 30.66 12.46
C ARG A 233 9.97 31.98 11.69
N GLY A 234 8.87 32.58 11.22
CA GLY A 234 8.89 33.85 10.49
C GLY A 234 9.46 33.75 9.07
N GLN A 235 9.59 32.54 8.51
CA GLN A 235 10.03 32.39 7.12
C GLN A 235 8.93 32.89 6.19
N LYS A 236 9.31 33.72 5.21
CA LYS A 236 8.39 34.14 4.14
C LYS A 236 7.99 32.92 3.31
N LEU A 237 6.76 32.46 3.50
CA LEU A 237 6.19 31.42 2.66
C LEU A 237 5.88 32.00 1.28
N ASN A 238 6.33 31.32 0.23
CA ASN A 238 5.96 31.71 -1.13
C ASN A 238 4.46 31.47 -1.35
N HIS A 239 3.74 32.53 -1.75
CA HIS A 239 2.31 32.45 -2.06
C HIS A 239 2.06 31.68 -3.37
N LEU A 240 0.93 30.96 -3.43
CA LEU A 240 0.48 30.13 -4.58
C LEU A 240 0.10 30.92 -5.85
N ALA A 241 0.45 32.20 -5.95
CA ALA A 241 -0.02 33.07 -7.04
C ALA A 241 0.87 34.31 -7.21
N ASP A 242 2.19 34.14 -7.25
CA ASP A 242 3.09 35.23 -7.61
C ASP A 242 3.53 35.04 -9.07
N PRO A 243 3.04 35.86 -10.01
CA PRO A 243 3.35 35.75 -11.43
C PRO A 243 4.80 36.13 -11.77
N GLU A 244 5.45 36.92 -10.91
CA GLU A 244 6.74 37.59 -11.19
C GLU A 244 7.93 36.93 -10.50
N ALA A 245 7.71 35.96 -9.62
CA ALA A 245 8.82 35.27 -8.98
C ALA A 245 9.56 34.39 -9.98
N GLU A 246 10.79 34.79 -10.30
CA GLU A 246 11.75 33.94 -10.99
C GLU A 246 11.81 32.57 -10.31
N GLU A 247 11.69 31.51 -11.10
CA GLU A 247 12.19 30.23 -10.66
C GLU A 247 13.70 30.43 -10.46
N VAL A 248 14.14 30.46 -9.21
CA VAL A 248 15.51 30.05 -8.91
C VAL A 248 15.56 28.58 -9.34
N PHE A 249 15.90 28.37 -10.59
CA PHE A 249 16.45 27.12 -11.06
C PHE A 249 17.72 26.98 -10.22
N CYS A 250 17.72 26.07 -9.26
CA CYS A 250 18.93 25.77 -8.51
C CYS A 250 19.88 24.98 -9.42
N ALA A 251 20.24 25.56 -10.57
CA ALA A 251 21.20 25.03 -11.52
C ALA A 251 22.55 25.00 -10.83
N GLY A 252 23.22 23.86 -10.95
CA GLY A 252 24.54 23.61 -10.38
C GLY A 252 24.43 22.76 -9.13
N LYS A 253 24.66 23.35 -7.96
CA LYS A 253 24.96 22.58 -6.73
C LYS A 253 23.81 21.67 -6.26
N TRP A 254 22.57 22.14 -6.25
CA TRP A 254 21.45 21.33 -5.74
C TRP A 254 20.99 20.26 -6.72
N THR A 255 21.14 20.48 -8.03
CA THR A 255 20.98 19.40 -9.04
C THR A 255 22.04 18.33 -8.82
N VAL A 256 23.31 18.70 -8.63
CA VAL A 256 24.39 17.75 -8.34
C VAL A 256 24.16 17.01 -7.03
N VAL A 257 23.71 17.70 -5.96
CA VAL A 257 23.36 17.06 -4.68
C VAL A 257 22.17 16.11 -4.84
N SER A 258 21.15 16.49 -5.59
CA SER A 258 19.96 15.65 -5.81
C SER A 258 20.31 14.42 -6.65
N VAL A 259 21.06 14.60 -7.74
CA VAL A 259 21.57 13.50 -8.56
C VAL A 259 22.52 12.62 -7.76
N GLY A 260 23.41 13.20 -6.95
CA GLY A 260 24.31 12.49 -6.05
C GLY A 260 23.55 11.70 -4.98
N MET A 261 22.51 12.26 -4.38
CA MET A 261 21.65 11.54 -3.44
C MET A 261 20.89 10.41 -4.13
N VAL A 262 20.33 10.64 -5.32
CA VAL A 262 19.69 9.58 -6.12
C VAL A 262 20.70 8.49 -6.47
N TRP A 263 21.92 8.86 -6.85
CA TRP A 263 23.00 7.93 -7.17
C TRP A 263 23.46 7.14 -5.95
N ILE A 264 23.67 7.79 -4.80
CA ILE A 264 24.00 7.11 -3.54
C ILE A 264 22.87 6.16 -3.16
N CYS A 265 21.62 6.63 -3.18
CA CYS A 265 20.44 5.81 -2.90
C CYS A 265 20.32 4.62 -3.86
N PHE A 266 20.68 4.81 -5.14
CA PHE A 266 20.73 3.75 -6.13
C PHE A 266 21.87 2.77 -5.83
N ALA A 267 23.08 3.25 -5.60
CA ALA A 267 24.28 2.45 -5.35
C ALA A 267 24.17 1.58 -4.09
N ILE A 268 23.41 2.01 -3.08
CA ILE A 268 23.12 1.19 -1.89
C ILE A 268 21.99 0.17 -2.11
N THR A 269 21.22 0.25 -3.19
CA THR A 269 20.23 -0.79 -3.48
C THR A 269 20.92 -2.10 -3.91
N PRO A 270 20.27 -3.27 -3.74
CA PRO A 270 20.82 -4.53 -4.23
C PRO A 270 21.16 -4.49 -5.73
N ILE A 271 20.28 -3.89 -6.55
CA ILE A 271 20.49 -3.72 -7.99
C ILE A 271 21.68 -2.80 -8.28
N GLY A 272 21.75 -1.63 -7.64
CA GLY A 272 22.87 -0.72 -7.85
C GLY A 272 24.19 -1.30 -7.35
N SER A 273 24.18 -2.03 -6.24
CA SER A 273 25.35 -2.75 -5.73
C SER A 273 25.80 -3.85 -6.70
N GLN A 274 24.86 -4.64 -7.24
CA GLN A 274 25.13 -5.68 -8.23
C GLN A 274 25.73 -5.10 -9.53
N ILE A 275 25.15 -4.03 -10.06
CA ILE A 275 25.65 -3.35 -11.28
C ILE A 275 27.05 -2.77 -11.05
N MET A 276 27.30 -2.18 -9.89
CA MET A 276 28.55 -1.46 -9.60
C MET A 276 29.70 -2.39 -9.17
N HIS A 277 29.41 -3.44 -8.43
CA HIS A 277 30.41 -4.29 -7.77
C HIS A 277 30.39 -5.74 -8.25
N GLY A 278 29.47 -6.11 -9.15
CA GLY A 278 29.32 -7.49 -9.65
C GLY A 278 28.93 -8.50 -8.56
N LYS A 279 28.52 -8.03 -7.38
CA LYS A 279 28.21 -8.89 -6.24
C LYS A 279 26.80 -9.46 -6.42
N GLU A 280 26.71 -10.78 -6.53
CA GLU A 280 25.41 -11.46 -6.52
C GLU A 280 24.68 -11.17 -5.22
N VAL A 281 23.39 -10.86 -5.34
CA VAL A 281 22.52 -10.60 -4.19
C VAL A 281 22.25 -11.94 -3.52
N ASP A 282 22.75 -12.09 -2.29
CA ASP A 282 22.42 -13.23 -1.44
C ASP A 282 20.90 -13.24 -1.17
N PHE A 283 20.20 -14.16 -1.82
CA PHE A 283 18.73 -14.23 -1.79
C PHE A 283 18.21 -14.43 -0.36
N GLU A 284 18.89 -15.24 0.46
CA GLU A 284 18.47 -15.49 1.84
C GLU A 284 18.51 -14.22 2.69
N LYS A 285 19.46 -13.32 2.40
CA LYS A 285 19.54 -11.99 3.01
C LYS A 285 18.55 -10.99 2.40
N GLY A 286 18.05 -11.27 1.20
CA GLY A 286 17.08 -10.44 0.48
C GLY A 286 15.63 -10.66 0.91
N VAL A 287 15.34 -11.75 1.63
CA VAL A 287 14.00 -12.08 2.11
C VAL A 287 13.86 -11.92 3.63
N SER A 288 12.61 -11.84 4.10
CA SER A 288 12.31 -11.80 5.53
C SER A 288 12.74 -13.09 6.22
N SER A 289 13.12 -13.03 7.50
CA SER A 289 13.37 -14.22 8.33
C SER A 289 12.12 -15.09 8.52
N SER A 290 10.93 -14.62 8.15
CA SER A 290 9.69 -15.40 8.13
C SER A 290 9.46 -16.20 6.85
N THR A 291 10.36 -16.09 5.87
CA THR A 291 10.19 -16.74 4.56
C THR A 291 10.52 -18.24 4.65
N PRO A 292 9.64 -19.14 4.18
CA PRO A 292 9.74 -20.59 4.40
C PRO A 292 10.64 -21.29 3.37
N ILE A 293 11.89 -20.83 3.20
CA ILE A 293 12.82 -21.38 2.19
C ILE A 293 13.00 -22.89 2.40
N GLY A 294 13.40 -23.31 3.61
CA GLY A 294 13.71 -24.72 3.86
C GLY A 294 12.50 -25.66 3.79
N ALA A 295 11.32 -25.21 4.22
CA ALA A 295 10.08 -25.98 4.00
C ALA A 295 9.75 -26.10 2.51
N THR A 296 9.95 -25.04 1.73
CA THR A 296 9.71 -25.03 0.28
C THR A 296 10.66 -25.99 -0.44
N ASP A 297 11.94 -25.97 -0.08
CA ASP A 297 12.94 -26.90 -0.63
C ASP A 297 12.61 -28.35 -0.28
N TYR A 298 12.17 -28.62 0.95
CA TYR A 298 11.70 -29.94 1.35
C TYR A 298 10.51 -30.42 0.50
N LEU A 299 9.51 -29.56 0.28
CA LEU A 299 8.33 -29.88 -0.54
C LEU A 299 8.74 -30.20 -1.99
N LYS A 300 9.69 -29.44 -2.56
CA LYS A 300 10.24 -29.69 -3.90
C LYS A 300 11.02 -31.00 -3.96
N GLU A 301 11.90 -31.26 -2.99
CA GLU A 301 12.73 -32.48 -2.91
C GLU A 301 11.85 -33.73 -2.82
N LYS A 302 10.80 -33.69 -1.99
CA LYS A 302 9.85 -34.79 -1.83
C LYS A 302 8.80 -34.88 -2.92
N LYS A 303 8.81 -33.95 -3.89
CA LYS A 303 7.87 -33.87 -5.01
C LYS A 303 6.42 -33.97 -4.52
N ILE A 304 6.08 -33.17 -3.51
CA ILE A 304 4.72 -33.16 -2.96
C ILE A 304 3.76 -32.65 -4.05
N GLU A 305 2.61 -33.33 -4.16
CA GLU A 305 1.56 -33.02 -5.13
C GLU A 305 0.20 -32.90 -4.44
N GLY A 306 -0.74 -32.24 -5.12
CA GLY A 306 -2.13 -32.09 -4.68
C GLY A 306 -2.33 -30.92 -3.72
N GLN A 307 -3.48 -30.93 -3.04
CA GLN A 307 -3.87 -29.85 -2.13
C GLN A 307 -3.02 -29.86 -0.86
N LEU A 308 -2.30 -28.76 -0.65
CA LEU A 308 -1.64 -28.43 0.61
C LEU A 308 -2.61 -27.63 1.46
N PHE A 309 -2.53 -27.78 2.78
CA PHE A 309 -2.97 -26.73 3.70
C PHE A 309 -1.76 -25.96 4.16
N ASN A 310 -1.77 -24.64 3.99
CA ASN A 310 -0.66 -23.79 4.44
C ASN A 310 -1.18 -22.65 5.30
N SER A 311 -0.37 -22.18 6.25
CA SER A 311 -0.56 -20.83 6.79
C SER A 311 -0.52 -19.82 5.65
N MET A 312 -1.50 -18.93 5.60
CA MET A 312 -1.65 -17.86 4.61
C MET A 312 -0.41 -16.98 4.53
N GLU A 313 0.25 -16.76 5.67
CA GLU A 313 1.52 -16.03 5.76
C GLU A 313 2.67 -16.67 4.95
N LEU A 314 2.57 -17.95 4.63
CA LEU A 314 3.52 -18.71 3.82
C LEU A 314 3.06 -18.87 2.36
N GLY A 315 1.78 -18.59 2.09
CA GLY A 315 1.11 -18.92 0.83
C GLY A 315 1.70 -18.22 -0.39
N ASP A 316 1.95 -16.92 -0.30
CA ASP A 316 2.49 -16.15 -1.43
C ASP A 316 3.86 -16.68 -1.88
N TYR A 317 4.71 -17.11 -0.94
CA TYR A 317 6.02 -17.67 -1.26
C TYR A 317 5.93 -19.08 -1.82
N LEU A 318 5.05 -19.92 -1.24
CA LEU A 318 4.77 -21.26 -1.77
C LEU A 318 4.15 -21.21 -3.17
N LEU A 319 3.37 -20.18 -3.47
CA LEU A 319 2.85 -19.96 -4.83
C LEU A 319 3.96 -19.59 -5.81
N TRP A 320 4.97 -18.83 -5.35
CA TRP A 320 6.09 -18.37 -6.18
C TRP A 320 7.15 -19.45 -6.44
N ASP A 321 7.59 -20.20 -5.42
CA ASP A 321 8.70 -21.17 -5.51
C ASP A 321 8.34 -22.58 -5.00
N GLY A 322 7.05 -22.87 -4.78
CA GLY A 322 6.60 -24.21 -4.38
C GLY A 322 6.61 -25.25 -5.51
N PRO A 323 6.27 -26.51 -5.19
CA PRO A 323 6.16 -27.56 -6.20
C PRO A 323 5.06 -27.25 -7.23
N LYS A 324 5.36 -27.44 -8.53
CA LYS A 324 4.44 -27.12 -9.63
C LYS A 324 3.09 -27.85 -9.57
N ASN A 325 3.06 -29.05 -8.98
CA ASN A 325 1.86 -29.89 -8.88
C ASN A 325 1.18 -29.78 -7.51
N ALA A 326 1.61 -28.85 -6.65
CA ALA A 326 1.02 -28.61 -5.34
C ALA A 326 0.17 -27.34 -5.37
N TYR A 327 -1.02 -27.41 -4.77
CA TYR A 327 -1.95 -26.29 -4.70
C TYR A 327 -2.00 -25.76 -3.28
N VAL A 328 -1.69 -24.48 -3.09
CA VAL A 328 -1.83 -23.80 -1.80
C VAL A 328 -3.30 -23.64 -1.43
N PHE A 329 -3.62 -23.62 -0.13
CA PHE A 329 -4.99 -23.44 0.37
C PHE A 329 -5.40 -21.98 0.43
N ALA A 330 -4.46 -21.13 0.87
CA ALA A 330 -4.69 -19.70 1.04
C ALA A 330 -3.39 -18.93 0.86
N ASP A 331 -3.49 -17.76 0.24
CA ASP A 331 -2.44 -16.75 0.13
C ASP A 331 -2.99 -15.37 0.54
N SER A 332 -2.24 -14.29 0.34
CA SER A 332 -2.67 -12.94 0.75
C SER A 332 -3.94 -12.43 0.04
N HIS A 333 -4.35 -13.04 -1.08
CA HIS A 333 -5.55 -12.71 -1.86
C HIS A 333 -6.81 -13.38 -1.30
N VAL A 334 -7.02 -13.32 0.02
CA VAL A 334 -8.16 -13.95 0.72
C VAL A 334 -9.53 -13.47 0.24
N HIS A 335 -9.59 -12.32 -0.44
CA HIS A 335 -10.81 -11.78 -1.04
C HIS A 335 -11.29 -12.60 -2.25
N LEU A 336 -10.41 -13.40 -2.87
CA LEU A 336 -10.76 -14.33 -3.94
C LEU A 336 -11.33 -15.66 -3.40
N LEU A 337 -11.09 -15.96 -2.12
CA LEU A 337 -11.64 -17.16 -1.51
C LEU A 337 -13.13 -16.98 -1.22
N PRO A 338 -13.98 -17.97 -1.57
CA PRO A 338 -15.37 -17.97 -1.11
C PRO A 338 -15.44 -17.84 0.40
N ARG A 339 -16.44 -17.11 0.90
CA ARG A 339 -16.58 -16.84 2.34
C ARG A 339 -16.56 -18.12 3.19
N GLU A 340 -17.28 -19.15 2.74
CA GLU A 340 -17.30 -20.46 3.41
C GLU A 340 -15.90 -21.08 3.53
N VAL A 341 -15.10 -21.01 2.47
CA VAL A 341 -13.73 -21.56 2.46
C VAL A 341 -12.83 -20.77 3.42
N TRP A 342 -12.97 -19.45 3.46
CA TRP A 342 -12.23 -18.61 4.41
C TRP A 342 -12.61 -18.89 5.86
N ASP A 343 -13.91 -19.09 6.15
CA ASP A 343 -14.36 -19.48 7.48
C ASP A 343 -13.82 -20.86 7.89
N HIS A 344 -13.77 -21.84 6.97
CA HIS A 344 -13.11 -23.12 7.20
C HIS A 344 -11.61 -22.97 7.48
N TYR A 345 -10.92 -22.13 6.70
CA TYR A 345 -9.51 -21.82 6.93
C TYR A 345 -9.29 -21.28 8.35
N LEU A 346 -10.08 -20.27 8.77
CA LEU A 346 -9.97 -19.69 10.11
C LEU A 346 -10.24 -20.71 11.22
N ARG A 347 -11.18 -21.65 11.03
CA ARG A 347 -11.45 -22.74 11.98
C ARG A 347 -10.25 -23.68 12.12
N ILE A 348 -9.66 -24.12 11.01
CA ILE A 348 -8.47 -24.99 11.03
C ILE A 348 -7.31 -24.27 11.71
N VAL A 349 -6.99 -23.05 11.27
CA VAL A 349 -5.86 -22.25 11.75
C VAL A 349 -5.96 -21.92 13.25
N ASN A 350 -7.17 -21.72 13.76
CA ASN A 350 -7.43 -21.48 15.18
C ASN A 350 -7.61 -22.77 15.98
N SER A 351 -7.28 -23.93 15.41
CA SER A 351 -7.36 -25.25 16.07
C SER A 351 -8.77 -25.54 16.59
N ALA A 352 -9.82 -25.28 15.80
CA ALA A 352 -11.20 -25.61 16.14
C ALA A 352 -11.43 -27.12 16.25
N GLY A 353 -12.48 -27.53 16.96
CA GLY A 353 -12.85 -28.93 17.25
C GLY A 353 -12.86 -29.85 16.02
N ASP A 354 -13.21 -29.31 14.86
CA ASP A 354 -13.43 -30.00 13.59
C ASP A 354 -12.28 -29.84 12.58
N ALA A 355 -11.11 -29.36 13.00
CA ALA A 355 -9.98 -29.10 12.08
C ALA A 355 -9.58 -30.34 11.24
N GLU A 356 -9.57 -31.53 11.82
CA GLU A 356 -9.21 -32.77 11.11
C GLU A 356 -10.26 -33.14 10.05
N GLU A 357 -11.55 -33.02 10.37
CA GLU A 357 -12.67 -33.27 9.45
C GLU A 357 -12.62 -32.30 8.25
N LEU A 358 -12.32 -31.02 8.51
CA LEU A 358 -12.16 -30.04 7.44
C LEU A 358 -10.95 -30.37 6.55
N LEU A 359 -9.80 -30.74 7.13
CA LEU A 359 -8.64 -31.18 6.36
C LEU A 359 -8.95 -32.42 5.51
N GLU A 360 -9.78 -33.34 6.01
CA GLU A 360 -10.27 -34.50 5.25
C GLU A 360 -11.23 -34.12 4.13
N ARG A 361 -12.14 -33.16 4.37
CA ARG A 361 -13.09 -32.64 3.36
C ARG A 361 -12.40 -32.01 2.16
N TYR A 362 -11.24 -31.37 2.39
CA TYR A 362 -10.38 -30.84 1.33
C TYR A 362 -9.28 -31.81 0.90
N GLY A 363 -9.33 -33.05 1.42
CA GLY A 363 -8.35 -34.13 1.31
C GLY A 363 -6.90 -33.66 1.25
N VAL A 364 -6.56 -32.92 2.30
CA VAL A 364 -5.21 -32.42 2.54
C VAL A 364 -4.36 -33.58 3.07
N ASN A 365 -3.25 -33.84 2.37
CA ASN A 365 -2.24 -34.83 2.79
C ASN A 365 -0.97 -34.20 3.36
N THR A 366 -0.79 -32.88 3.17
CA THR A 366 0.39 -32.13 3.60
C THR A 366 -0.04 -30.79 4.20
N VAL A 367 0.45 -30.49 5.40
CA VAL A 367 0.18 -29.25 6.13
C VAL A 367 1.48 -28.49 6.34
N VAL A 368 1.52 -27.20 6.02
CA VAL A 368 2.70 -26.32 6.14
C VAL A 368 2.36 -25.13 7.04
N LEU A 369 2.97 -25.03 8.22
CA LEU A 369 2.58 -24.04 9.22
C LEU A 369 3.71 -23.09 9.57
N ASP A 370 3.36 -21.83 9.87
CA ASP A 370 4.30 -20.81 10.37
C ASP A 370 4.54 -20.96 11.89
N LEU A 371 5.80 -21.08 12.27
CA LEU A 371 6.25 -21.18 13.65
C LEU A 371 6.87 -19.86 14.12
N PRO A 372 6.76 -19.53 15.42
CA PRO A 372 6.09 -20.30 16.48
C PRO A 372 4.56 -20.09 16.54
N ARG A 373 3.98 -19.28 15.64
CA ARG A 373 2.58 -18.81 15.70
C ARG A 373 1.57 -19.97 15.74
N ARG A 374 1.83 -21.06 15.02
CA ARG A 374 0.92 -22.22 14.89
C ARG A 374 1.36 -23.47 15.66
N ASN A 375 2.19 -23.31 16.69
CA ASN A 375 2.61 -24.42 17.55
C ASN A 375 1.43 -25.20 18.18
N THR A 376 0.33 -24.52 18.51
CA THR A 376 -0.86 -25.17 19.08
C THR A 376 -1.54 -26.10 18.07
N LEU A 377 -1.68 -25.65 16.82
CA LEU A 377 -2.24 -26.46 15.74
C LEU A 377 -1.34 -27.65 15.42
N MET A 378 -0.03 -27.42 15.30
CA MET A 378 0.96 -28.49 15.07
C MET A 378 0.83 -29.60 16.13
N ARG A 379 0.87 -29.25 17.42
CA ARG A 379 0.75 -30.22 18.51
C ARG A 379 -0.58 -30.96 18.51
N ARG A 380 -1.67 -30.28 18.12
CA ARG A 380 -2.99 -30.90 18.03
C ARG A 380 -3.05 -31.94 16.91
N LEU A 381 -2.51 -31.64 15.73
CA LEU A 381 -2.46 -32.57 14.60
C LEU A 381 -1.56 -33.79 14.88
N GLU A 382 -0.46 -33.60 15.60
CA GLU A 382 0.44 -34.69 16.00
C GLU A 382 -0.16 -35.62 17.07
N ARG A 383 -1.03 -35.10 17.96
CA ARG A 383 -1.50 -35.81 19.17
C ARG A 383 -2.11 -37.18 18.88
N ASP A 384 -2.92 -37.27 17.83
CA ASP A 384 -3.72 -38.47 17.55
C ASP A 384 -2.98 -39.43 16.57
N GLY A 385 -1.72 -39.14 16.24
CA GLY A 385 -0.86 -39.99 15.40
C GLY A 385 -1.25 -40.02 13.91
N ALA A 386 -2.23 -39.21 13.50
CA ALA A 386 -2.64 -39.09 12.10
C ALA A 386 -1.59 -38.36 11.24
N TRP A 387 -0.79 -37.48 11.85
CA TRP A 387 0.21 -36.67 11.19
C TRP A 387 1.61 -36.93 11.76
N ARG A 388 2.63 -36.84 10.91
CA ARG A 388 4.05 -36.89 11.29
C ARG A 388 4.80 -35.67 10.77
N VAL A 389 5.84 -35.23 11.49
CA VAL A 389 6.74 -34.18 11.03
C VAL A 389 7.63 -34.71 9.91
N GLY A 390 7.49 -34.13 8.72
CA GLY A 390 8.37 -34.38 7.57
C GLY A 390 9.58 -33.44 7.56
N TYR A 391 9.36 -32.19 7.94
CA TYR A 391 10.39 -31.15 8.03
C TYR A 391 10.04 -30.15 9.13
N LYS A 392 11.06 -29.61 9.81
CA LYS A 392 10.90 -28.55 10.80
C LYS A 392 12.17 -27.73 10.93
N ASP A 393 12.01 -26.41 10.91
CA ASP A 393 13.03 -25.45 11.31
C ASP A 393 12.44 -24.46 12.35
N ASP A 394 13.16 -23.39 12.63
CA ASP A 394 12.71 -22.36 13.59
C ASP A 394 11.50 -21.54 13.08
N ARG A 395 11.16 -21.65 11.79
CA ARG A 395 10.22 -20.76 11.08
C ARG A 395 8.96 -21.48 10.63
N SER A 396 9.07 -22.78 10.35
CA SER A 396 8.06 -23.53 9.62
C SER A 396 8.13 -25.01 9.95
N VAL A 397 7.00 -25.68 9.77
CA VAL A 397 6.89 -27.14 9.89
C VAL A 397 6.07 -27.69 8.73
N VAL A 398 6.52 -28.81 8.17
CA VAL A 398 5.77 -29.60 7.20
C VAL A 398 5.32 -30.88 7.88
N LEU A 399 4.01 -31.06 8.00
CA LEU A 399 3.37 -32.27 8.51
C LEU A 399 2.84 -33.08 7.33
N LEU A 400 3.07 -34.39 7.38
CA LEU A 400 2.60 -35.35 6.40
C LEU A 400 1.58 -36.28 7.05
N ARG A 401 0.47 -36.53 6.36
CA ARG A 401 -0.54 -37.48 6.83
C ARG A 401 0.01 -38.91 6.73
N ASN A 402 -0.11 -39.69 7.80
CA ASN A 402 0.39 -41.07 7.84
C ASN A 402 -0.42 -42.01 6.94
N LYS A 403 -1.74 -41.79 6.86
CA LYS A 403 -2.64 -42.48 5.92
C LYS A 403 -3.13 -41.49 4.88
N SER A 404 -2.56 -41.55 3.69
CA SER A 404 -2.95 -40.65 2.59
C SER A 404 -4.41 -40.84 2.23
N ILE A 405 -5.14 -39.74 2.08
CA ILE A 405 -6.47 -39.72 1.48
C ILE A 405 -6.27 -39.95 -0.02
N GLN A 406 -6.73 -41.10 -0.52
CA GLN A 406 -6.72 -41.39 -1.94
C GLN A 406 -8.00 -40.85 -2.59
N TYR A 407 -7.84 -40.03 -3.62
CA TYR A 407 -8.97 -39.50 -4.37
C TYR A 407 -9.36 -40.43 -5.52
N THR A 408 -10.66 -40.68 -5.67
CA THR A 408 -11.26 -41.13 -6.92
C THR A 408 -11.55 -39.89 -7.78
N ALA A 409 -11.15 -39.90 -9.06
CA ALA A 409 -11.10 -38.74 -9.97
C ALA A 409 -12.41 -37.92 -10.17
N SER A 410 -13.53 -38.31 -9.56
CA SER A 410 -14.84 -37.64 -9.67
C SER A 410 -14.98 -36.38 -8.79
N GLN A 411 -14.21 -36.22 -7.72
CA GLN A 411 -14.33 -35.05 -6.82
C GLN A 411 -13.47 -33.85 -7.24
N THR A 412 -12.50 -34.08 -8.12
CA THR A 412 -11.53 -33.10 -8.61
C THR A 412 -12.19 -32.01 -9.48
N TYR A 413 -13.26 -32.33 -10.20
CA TYR A 413 -13.88 -31.41 -11.17
C TYR A 413 -14.72 -30.28 -10.55
N THR A 414 -15.30 -30.47 -9.36
CA THR A 414 -16.16 -29.46 -8.73
C THR A 414 -15.35 -28.50 -7.84
N GLN A 415 -14.30 -28.97 -7.16
CA GLN A 415 -13.46 -28.10 -6.32
C GLN A 415 -12.46 -27.27 -7.11
N ILE A 416 -11.82 -27.82 -8.16
CA ILE A 416 -10.88 -27.06 -8.99
C ILE A 416 -11.62 -25.97 -9.79
N LYS A 417 -12.84 -26.24 -10.27
CA LYS A 417 -13.63 -25.24 -11.03
C LYS A 417 -14.14 -24.09 -10.16
N LEU A 418 -14.30 -24.30 -8.84
CA LEU A 418 -14.63 -23.23 -7.88
C LEU A 418 -13.40 -22.41 -7.45
N LEU A 419 -12.20 -22.99 -7.53
CA LEU A 419 -10.92 -22.31 -7.22
C LEU A 419 -10.30 -21.59 -8.43
N PHE A 420 -10.54 -22.07 -9.66
CA PHE A 420 -9.84 -21.59 -10.87
C PHE A 420 -10.70 -20.82 -11.88
N ASN A 421 -12.02 -20.72 -11.72
CA ASN A 421 -12.82 -19.77 -12.51
C ASN A 421 -12.84 -18.38 -11.87
N SER A 422 -11.66 -17.77 -11.78
CA SER A 422 -11.52 -16.33 -11.93
C SER A 422 -10.28 -16.09 -12.78
N ILE A 423 -10.53 -15.51 -13.95
CA ILE A 423 -9.56 -15.04 -14.94
C ILE A 423 -8.41 -14.35 -14.21
N PHE A 424 -7.23 -14.98 -14.04
CA PHE A 424 -5.98 -14.24 -13.76
C PHE A 424 -4.66 -15.04 -13.83
N ILE A 425 -4.67 -16.35 -14.12
CA ILE A 425 -3.41 -17.12 -14.22
C ILE A 425 -2.72 -17.00 -15.58
N GLU A 426 -3.42 -16.57 -16.64
CA GLU A 426 -2.79 -16.32 -17.95
C GLU A 426 -1.99 -15.00 -18.02
N ILE A 427 -2.26 -14.02 -17.16
CA ILE A 427 -1.61 -12.69 -17.27
C ILE A 427 -0.26 -12.62 -16.54
N CYS A 428 -0.04 -13.43 -15.50
CA CYS A 428 1.26 -13.46 -14.80
C CYS A 428 2.35 -14.24 -15.56
N HIS A 429 1.98 -15.03 -16.58
CA HIS A 429 2.96 -15.75 -17.40
C HIS A 429 3.42 -14.99 -18.65
N GLU A 430 2.75 -13.89 -19.02
CA GLU A 430 3.12 -13.03 -20.15
C GLU A 430 3.77 -11.68 -19.76
N ILE A 431 3.96 -11.40 -18.46
CA ILE A 431 4.66 -10.19 -17.97
C ILE A 431 5.75 -10.52 -16.95
N THR A 432 6.55 -11.54 -17.26
CA THR A 432 7.96 -11.69 -16.84
C THR A 432 8.78 -11.88 -18.08
#